data_AF-A0A5D6XFX3-F1
#
_entry.id   AF-A0A5D6XFX3-F1
#
_cell.length_a   1.000
_cell.length_b   1.000
_cell.length_c   1.000
_cell.angle_alpha   90.00
_cell.angle_beta   90.00
_cell.angle_gamma   90.00
#
_symmetry.space_group_name_H-M   'P 1'
#
loop_
_entity.id
_entity.type
_entity.pdbx_description
1 polymer ?
#
loop_
_entity_poly.entity_id
_entity_poly.type
_entity_poly.pdbx_seq_one_letter_code
_entity_poly.pdbx_strand_id
1 'polypeptide(L)'
;MYTGSPSFTDLPLSARLARVLAAGVLDPPLALVDNAPPPDVRALLDAHSLRWPQLDGNLQRLLLWDSGFVVSGAQLARVFVRCGLAMDDIPLPRAAFEQLGCVTHRCRGQQQLPDAETDVWRADASAAACPDTAIAQIARCAVLDATLEPTAAPLWSQEANNTDVPRPRVFRNSARSFSIQLGSDGSQSASAAPLSCPARLRLSVPCTTFEAGAKWCVPKPSGHVDPLLADLQRRIVSSSSIPQDRGGLGSLPLGVWVAAAALSVVAIALCLTSHVQVQRRKQRVAAALYDRKLSEDSADRLLAQSAAALAFAPVLNVQPMQQPQLQPLGDSSSRRGYLNHNGLAKSASYSDLIGSSEVMMAFQCDPLVLAKRVPMVDLAFQELIGQGASGEIYAGRLHGCSGRVALKQVLRVQAIRIARMVVNDEIKPALTPACPAFVRMIARACLHHDPDKRPSARELLLYFADPSRCSFDWAAWGDASGCSHEEDIDAGKSSAKSGR
;
A
#
# COMPACT_ATOMS: atom_id res chain seq x y z
N MET A 1 -10.99 -2.19 27.41
CA MET A 1 -9.66 -2.71 27.80
C MET A 1 -8.87 -2.91 26.52
N TYR A 2 -7.91 -2.03 26.23
CA TYR A 2 -7.02 -2.19 25.08
C TYR A 2 -6.07 -3.35 25.37
N THR A 3 -6.30 -4.51 24.75
CA THR A 3 -5.27 -5.54 24.68
C THR A 3 -4.26 -5.06 23.65
N GLY A 4 -3.10 -4.57 24.11
CA GLY A 4 -1.99 -4.22 23.22
C GLY A 4 -1.66 -5.37 22.27
N SER A 5 -1.21 -5.05 21.06
CA SER A 5 -0.81 -6.05 20.07
C SER A 5 0.14 -7.07 20.71
N PRO A 6 -0.12 -8.38 20.62
CA PRO A 6 0.69 -9.38 21.29
C PRO A 6 2.10 -9.34 20.72
N SER A 7 3.09 -9.11 21.59
CA SER A 7 4.50 -9.25 21.26
C SER A 7 4.79 -10.65 20.70
N PHE A 8 5.62 -10.72 19.67
CA PHE A 8 6.13 -11.97 19.13
C PHE A 8 7.44 -12.43 19.78
N THR A 9 8.00 -11.66 20.71
CA THR A 9 9.23 -12.03 21.41
C THR A 9 9.06 -13.41 22.06
N ASP A 10 10.10 -14.25 21.91
CA ASP A 10 10.17 -15.63 22.39
C ASP A 10 9.24 -16.66 21.74
N LEU A 11 8.42 -16.27 20.75
CA LEU A 11 7.67 -17.23 19.95
C LEU A 11 8.52 -17.79 18.80
N PRO A 12 8.40 -19.09 18.47
CA PRO A 12 9.02 -19.65 17.27
C PRO A 12 8.39 -19.05 16.00
N LEU A 13 9.14 -19.07 14.89
CA LEU A 13 8.74 -18.37 13.66
C LEU A 13 7.43 -18.92 13.09
N SER A 14 7.26 -20.24 13.08
CA SER A 14 6.04 -20.90 12.61
C SER A 14 4.80 -20.44 13.39
N ALA A 15 4.89 -20.38 14.72
CA ALA A 15 3.79 -19.96 15.59
C ALA A 15 3.41 -18.49 15.38
N ARG A 16 4.39 -17.63 15.08
CA ARG A 16 4.13 -16.23 14.73
C ARG A 16 3.35 -16.13 13.42
N LEU A 17 3.79 -16.83 12.38
CA LEU A 17 3.09 -16.85 11.09
C LEU A 17 1.68 -17.45 11.24
N ALA A 18 1.53 -18.51 12.02
CA ALA A 18 0.22 -19.08 12.34
C ALA A 18 -0.70 -18.08 13.05
N ARG A 19 -0.19 -17.28 13.99
CA ARG A 19 -0.96 -16.20 14.64
C ARG A 19 -1.34 -15.08 13.67
N VAL A 20 -0.42 -14.67 12.80
CA VAL A 20 -0.66 -13.66 11.76
C VAL A 20 -1.79 -14.14 10.82
N LEU A 21 -1.75 -15.41 10.41
CA LEU A 21 -2.79 -16.04 9.60
C LEU A 21 -4.13 -16.13 10.33
N ALA A 22 -4.13 -16.54 11.59
CA ALA A 22 -5.35 -16.62 12.41
C ALA A 22 -5.99 -15.24 12.65
N ALA A 23 -5.18 -14.18 12.70
CA ALA A 23 -5.63 -12.79 12.78
C ALA A 23 -6.13 -12.23 11.43
N GLY A 24 -6.10 -13.00 10.34
CA GLY A 24 -6.53 -12.56 9.03
C GLY A 24 -5.59 -11.54 8.36
N VAL A 25 -4.35 -11.41 8.87
CA VAL A 25 -3.37 -10.49 8.28
C VAL A 25 -2.83 -11.11 6.99
N LEU A 26 -3.21 -10.50 5.87
CA LEU A 26 -2.77 -10.92 4.54
C LEU A 26 -1.42 -10.31 4.19
N ASP A 27 -0.65 -11.04 3.39
CA ASP A 27 0.57 -10.52 2.77
C ASP A 27 0.63 -10.92 1.28
N PRO A 28 1.23 -10.10 0.39
CA PRO A 28 1.30 -10.43 -1.01
C PRO A 28 1.98 -11.78 -1.27
N PRO A 29 1.48 -12.57 -2.24
CA PRO A 29 2.13 -13.81 -2.66
C PRO A 29 3.60 -13.60 -3.03
N LEU A 30 4.43 -14.59 -2.74
CA LEU A 30 5.84 -14.60 -3.08
C LEU A 30 6.04 -14.76 -4.59
N ALA A 31 6.78 -13.81 -5.17
CA ALA A 31 7.24 -13.88 -6.56
C ALA A 31 8.50 -14.77 -6.66
N LEU A 32 8.28 -16.09 -6.68
CA LEU A 32 9.35 -17.07 -6.92
C LEU A 32 9.69 -17.14 -8.41
N VAL A 33 10.92 -17.54 -8.74
CA VAL A 33 11.26 -17.94 -10.11
C VAL A 33 10.26 -18.99 -10.59
N ASP A 34 9.69 -18.78 -11.79
CA ASP A 34 8.64 -19.61 -12.41
C ASP A 34 7.31 -19.71 -11.63
N ASN A 35 7.12 -18.89 -10.58
CA ASN A 35 5.95 -18.92 -9.69
C ASN A 35 5.63 -20.31 -9.12
N ALA A 36 6.64 -21.18 -8.98
CA ALA A 36 6.46 -22.57 -8.61
C ALA A 36 7.19 -22.88 -7.29
N PRO A 37 6.54 -23.59 -6.35
CA PRO A 37 7.21 -24.01 -5.12
C PRO A 37 8.11 -25.23 -5.37
N PRO A 38 9.05 -25.50 -4.44
CA PRO A 38 9.88 -26.70 -4.46
C PRO A 38 9.05 -28.00 -4.50
N PRO A 39 9.61 -29.13 -4.99
CA PRO A 39 8.90 -30.40 -5.10
C PRO A 39 8.28 -30.88 -3.77
N ASP A 40 9.02 -30.76 -2.66
CA ASP A 40 8.55 -31.15 -1.32
C ASP A 40 7.26 -30.40 -0.93
N VAL A 41 7.26 -29.08 -1.14
CA VAL A 41 6.11 -28.20 -0.85
C VAL A 41 4.96 -28.50 -1.81
N ARG A 42 5.26 -28.79 -3.08
CA ARG A 42 4.24 -29.16 -4.06
C ARG A 42 3.53 -30.45 -3.68
N ALA A 43 4.27 -31.48 -3.30
CA ALA A 43 3.71 -32.76 -2.86
C ALA A 43 2.80 -32.58 -1.63
N LEU A 44 3.19 -31.72 -0.68
CA LEU A 44 2.36 -31.39 0.48
C LEU A 44 1.05 -30.69 0.06
N LEU A 45 1.11 -29.73 -0.87
CA LEU A 45 -0.10 -29.06 -1.37
C LEU A 45 -1.01 -30.00 -2.15
N ASP A 46 -0.43 -30.89 -2.96
CA ASP A 46 -1.17 -31.90 -3.74
C ASP A 46 -1.93 -32.85 -2.79
N ALA A 47 -1.33 -33.23 -1.65
CA ALA A 47 -1.99 -34.03 -0.62
C ALA A 47 -3.23 -33.35 -0.02
N HIS A 48 -3.27 -32.02 -0.03
CA HIS A 48 -4.41 -31.21 0.40
C HIS A 48 -5.27 -30.70 -0.78
N SER A 49 -5.00 -31.14 -2.02
CA SER A 49 -5.68 -30.66 -3.24
C SER A 49 -5.64 -29.13 -3.40
N LEU A 50 -4.54 -28.49 -2.97
CA LEU A 50 -4.31 -27.05 -3.05
C LEU A 50 -3.24 -26.72 -4.09
N ARG A 51 -3.25 -25.49 -4.59
CA ARG A 51 -2.24 -24.96 -5.53
C ARG A 51 -1.57 -23.74 -4.94
N TRP A 52 -0.27 -23.59 -5.18
CA TRP A 52 0.54 -22.47 -4.68
C TRP A 52 -0.09 -21.07 -4.80
N PRO A 53 -0.72 -20.68 -5.92
CA PRO A 53 -1.29 -19.34 -6.07
C PRO A 53 -2.56 -19.10 -5.23
N GLN A 54 -3.17 -20.15 -4.67
CA GLN A 54 -4.36 -20.04 -3.83
C GLN A 54 -4.02 -19.64 -2.39
N LEU A 55 -2.74 -19.66 -2.02
CA LEU A 55 -2.26 -19.37 -0.69
C LEU A 55 -1.86 -17.90 -0.59
N ASP A 56 -2.16 -17.27 0.54
CA ASP A 56 -1.65 -15.95 0.85
C ASP A 56 -0.13 -16.00 1.11
N GLY A 57 0.54 -14.86 1.04
CA GLY A 57 1.99 -14.78 1.21
C GLY A 57 2.50 -15.28 2.57
N ASN A 58 1.72 -15.16 3.65
CA ASN A 58 2.15 -15.61 4.97
C ASN A 58 2.09 -17.14 5.06
N LEU A 59 1.04 -17.77 4.51
CA LEU A 59 0.96 -19.23 4.43
C LEU A 59 2.03 -19.80 3.51
N GLN A 60 2.30 -19.15 2.37
CA GLN A 60 3.42 -19.50 1.50
C GLN A 60 4.77 -19.47 2.23
N ARG A 61 5.03 -18.43 3.02
CA ARG A 61 6.27 -18.34 3.83
C ARG A 61 6.32 -19.41 4.92
N LEU A 62 5.21 -19.70 5.58
CA LEU A 62 5.13 -20.73 6.60
C LEU A 62 5.46 -22.11 6.01
N LEU A 63 4.89 -22.45 4.85
CA LEU A 63 5.18 -23.71 4.15
C LEU A 63 6.65 -23.84 3.76
N LEU A 64 7.23 -22.78 3.19
CA LEU A 64 8.64 -22.76 2.84
C LEU A 64 9.49 -22.95 4.09
N TRP A 65 9.22 -22.16 5.15
CA TRP A 65 9.94 -22.27 6.41
C TRP A 65 9.88 -23.67 7.00
N ASP A 66 8.69 -24.24 7.14
CA ASP A 66 8.49 -25.57 7.73
C ASP A 66 9.18 -26.68 6.92
N SER A 67 9.24 -26.49 5.59
CA SER A 67 9.91 -27.41 4.65
C SER A 67 11.42 -27.15 4.51
N GLY A 68 12.00 -26.24 5.29
CA GLY A 68 13.43 -25.93 5.24
C GLY A 68 13.84 -25.10 4.02
N PHE A 69 13.02 -24.15 3.61
CA PHE A 69 13.34 -23.19 2.55
C PHE A 69 13.20 -21.75 3.04
N VAL A 70 14.15 -20.90 2.68
CA VAL A 70 14.14 -19.48 3.00
C VAL A 70 14.28 -18.66 1.72
N VAL A 71 13.52 -17.57 1.62
CA VAL A 71 13.55 -16.68 0.47
C VAL A 71 14.85 -15.90 0.43
N SER A 72 15.48 -15.87 -0.74
CA SER A 72 16.63 -15.05 -1.05
C SER A 72 16.45 -14.28 -2.35
N GLY A 73 15.94 -13.04 -2.24
CA GLY A 73 15.52 -12.28 -3.42
C GLY A 73 14.32 -12.97 -4.09
N ALA A 74 14.46 -13.36 -5.36
CA ALA A 74 13.47 -14.17 -6.07
C ALA A 74 13.72 -15.69 -5.99
N GLN A 75 14.87 -16.10 -5.42
CA GLN A 75 15.28 -17.49 -5.31
C GLN A 75 14.97 -18.08 -3.93
N LEU A 76 15.13 -19.40 -3.80
CA LEU A 76 14.99 -20.13 -2.55
C LEU A 76 16.32 -20.77 -2.16
N ALA A 77 16.70 -20.63 -0.91
CA ALA A 77 17.82 -21.36 -0.32
C ALA A 77 17.28 -22.56 0.46
N ARG A 78 17.84 -23.75 0.21
CA ARG A 78 17.53 -24.96 0.99
C ARG A 78 18.33 -24.92 2.29
N VAL A 79 17.63 -25.07 3.40
CA VAL A 79 18.15 -25.11 4.76
C VAL A 79 17.91 -26.50 5.34
N PHE A 80 18.98 -27.11 5.82
CA PHE A 80 18.96 -28.32 6.60
C PHE A 80 19.18 -28.00 8.06
N VAL A 81 18.74 -28.89 8.95
CA VAL A 81 18.91 -28.74 10.39
C VAL A 81 19.62 -29.96 10.98
N ARG A 82 20.11 -29.83 12.22
CA ARG A 82 20.58 -31.01 12.96
C ARG A 82 19.42 -32.00 13.08
N CYS A 83 19.71 -33.27 12.86
CA CYS A 83 18.68 -34.32 12.88
C CYS A 83 17.91 -34.31 14.21
N GLY A 84 16.57 -34.36 14.09
CA GLY A 84 15.68 -34.30 15.23
C GLY A 84 15.06 -32.93 15.50
N LEU A 85 15.58 -31.86 14.88
CA LEU A 85 15.09 -30.48 15.04
C LEU A 85 14.06 -30.09 13.96
N ALA A 86 13.24 -29.10 14.29
CA ALA A 86 12.44 -28.32 13.35
C ALA A 86 13.18 -27.02 12.97
N MET A 87 12.66 -26.28 11.98
CA MET A 87 13.20 -24.96 11.63
C MET A 87 13.01 -23.95 12.74
N ASP A 88 12.09 -24.17 13.68
CA ASP A 88 11.91 -23.30 14.84
C ASP A 88 12.98 -23.46 15.93
N ASP A 89 13.72 -24.57 15.91
CA ASP A 89 14.74 -24.88 16.92
C ASP A 89 16.14 -24.34 16.56
N ILE A 90 16.28 -23.78 15.36
CA ILE A 90 17.56 -23.27 14.85
C ILE A 90 18.11 -22.05 15.61
N PRO A 91 17.30 -21.16 16.23
CA PRO A 91 17.83 -20.04 16.99
C PRO A 91 18.78 -20.49 18.10
N LEU A 92 19.93 -19.83 18.20
CA LEU A 92 20.95 -20.13 19.20
C LEU A 92 20.85 -19.19 20.40
N PRO A 93 20.88 -19.72 21.65
CA PRO A 93 20.96 -18.88 22.83
C PRO A 93 22.33 -18.20 22.90
N ARG A 94 22.36 -16.98 23.45
CA ARG A 94 23.58 -16.17 23.60
C ARG A 94 24.72 -16.95 24.27
N ALA A 95 24.42 -17.67 25.34
CA ALA A 95 25.42 -18.42 26.10
C ALA A 95 26.14 -19.47 25.24
N ALA A 96 25.44 -20.14 24.33
CA ALA A 96 26.08 -21.10 23.41
C ALA A 96 26.97 -20.42 22.38
N PHE A 97 26.60 -19.20 21.96
CA PHE A 97 27.41 -18.39 21.04
C PHE A 97 28.70 -17.90 21.72
N GLU A 98 28.60 -17.38 22.95
CA GLU A 98 29.74 -16.86 23.72
C GLU A 98 30.69 -17.97 24.21
N GLN A 99 30.20 -19.18 24.47
CA GLN A 99 31.01 -20.31 24.93
C GLN A 99 32.12 -20.73 23.96
N LEU A 100 31.99 -20.42 22.66
CA LEU A 100 33.03 -20.67 21.66
C LEU A 100 33.97 -19.46 21.44
N GLY A 101 33.91 -18.45 22.31
CA GLY A 101 34.71 -17.25 22.21
C GLY A 101 34.19 -16.25 21.17
N CYS A 102 32.94 -16.42 20.69
CA CYS A 102 32.35 -15.47 19.75
C CYS A 102 31.87 -14.21 20.48
N VAL A 103 32.25 -13.04 19.95
CA VAL A 103 32.03 -11.75 20.59
C VAL A 103 30.61 -11.23 20.33
N THR A 104 29.94 -10.79 21.40
CA THR A 104 28.64 -10.12 21.32
C THR A 104 28.74 -8.68 21.81
N HIS A 105 27.93 -7.80 21.22
CA HIS A 105 27.80 -6.41 21.56
C HIS A 105 26.41 -6.14 22.13
N ARG A 106 26.37 -5.38 23.23
CA ARG A 106 25.13 -4.94 23.86
C ARG A 106 24.52 -3.79 23.07
N CYS A 107 23.30 -3.98 22.60
CA CYS A 107 22.46 -2.93 22.06
C CYS A 107 21.52 -2.42 23.14
N ARG A 108 21.85 -1.26 23.70
CA ARG A 108 20.95 -0.54 24.61
C ARG A 108 19.97 0.26 23.76
N GLY A 109 18.68 0.20 24.08
CA GLY A 109 17.64 0.94 23.37
C GLY A 109 18.07 2.39 23.16
N GLN A 110 18.34 2.75 21.90
CA GLN A 110 18.84 4.07 21.56
C GLN A 110 17.67 5.05 21.69
N GLN A 111 17.51 5.65 22.88
CA GLN A 111 16.75 6.87 23.21
C GLN A 111 15.30 7.08 22.70
N GLN A 112 14.66 6.13 22.01
CA GLN A 112 13.37 6.33 21.34
C GLN A 112 12.39 5.15 21.43
N LEU A 113 12.61 4.19 22.32
CA LEU A 113 11.62 3.16 22.67
C LEU A 113 11.21 3.36 24.13
N PRO A 114 9.97 3.82 24.40
CA PRO A 114 9.46 4.01 25.77
C PRO A 114 9.42 2.73 26.61
N ASP A 115 9.49 1.55 25.98
CA ASP A 115 9.28 0.24 26.63
C ASP A 115 10.45 -0.75 26.48
N ALA A 116 11.65 -0.29 26.10
CA ALA A 116 12.82 -1.17 25.96
C ALA A 116 13.51 -1.39 27.32
N GLU A 117 12.85 -2.11 28.22
CA GLU A 117 13.37 -2.43 29.55
C GLU A 117 14.49 -3.52 29.53
N THR A 118 14.65 -4.24 28.42
CA THR A 118 15.61 -5.36 28.30
C THR A 118 16.77 -5.08 27.35
N ASP A 119 17.98 -5.34 27.83
CA ASP A 119 19.19 -5.32 26.99
C ASP A 119 19.17 -6.45 25.95
N VAL A 120 19.30 -6.09 24.67
CA VAL A 120 19.40 -7.05 23.56
C VAL A 120 20.82 -7.08 23.00
N TRP A 121 21.23 -8.23 22.47
CA TRP A 121 22.62 -8.48 22.07
C TRP A 121 22.74 -8.89 20.60
N ARG A 122 23.86 -8.54 19.97
CA ARG A 122 24.17 -8.93 18.58
C ARG A 122 25.65 -9.25 18.38
N ALA A 123 25.96 -9.98 17.32
CA ALA A 123 27.30 -10.15 16.77
C ALA A 123 27.36 -9.50 15.38
N ASP A 124 28.55 -9.06 14.99
CA ASP A 124 28.78 -8.51 13.65
C ASP A 124 28.92 -9.64 12.61
N ALA A 125 29.22 -9.28 11.36
CA ALA A 125 29.43 -10.24 10.27
C ALA A 125 30.87 -10.80 10.21
N SER A 126 31.77 -10.32 11.06
CA SER A 126 33.21 -10.50 10.89
C SER A 126 33.70 -11.84 11.44
N ALA A 127 34.62 -12.48 10.71
CA ALA A 127 35.34 -13.64 11.19
C ALA A 127 36.17 -13.37 12.46
N ALA A 128 36.49 -12.09 12.71
CA ALA A 128 37.18 -11.65 13.93
C ALA A 128 36.27 -11.74 15.16
N ALA A 129 34.95 -11.53 15.00
CA ALA A 129 33.99 -11.72 16.09
C ALA A 129 33.63 -13.19 16.28
N CYS A 130 33.58 -14.00 15.22
CA CYS A 130 33.31 -15.44 15.32
C CYS A 130 33.86 -16.18 14.09
N PRO A 131 34.87 -17.07 14.24
CA PRO A 131 35.44 -17.79 13.11
C PRO A 131 34.45 -18.83 12.55
N ASP A 132 34.51 -19.09 11.24
CA ASP A 132 33.62 -20.04 10.55
C ASP A 132 33.65 -21.45 11.18
N THR A 133 34.81 -21.86 11.71
CA THR A 133 34.97 -23.14 12.41
C THR A 133 34.17 -23.20 13.71
N ALA A 134 34.09 -22.09 14.46
CA ALA A 134 33.24 -22.01 15.65
C ALA A 134 31.76 -22.08 15.24
N ILE A 135 31.36 -21.34 14.21
CA ILE A 135 29.98 -21.36 13.70
C ILE A 135 29.57 -22.77 13.30
N ALA A 136 30.41 -23.50 12.56
CA ALA A 136 30.12 -24.87 12.13
C ALA A 136 29.91 -25.86 13.31
N GLN A 137 30.52 -25.60 14.47
CA GLN A 137 30.35 -26.43 15.67
C GLN A 137 29.00 -26.19 16.36
N ILE A 138 28.56 -24.94 16.49
CA ILE A 138 27.31 -24.59 17.21
C ILE A 138 26.08 -24.46 16.32
N ALA A 139 26.25 -24.22 15.01
CA ALA A 139 25.15 -23.99 14.10
C ALA A 139 24.19 -25.19 14.11
N ARG A 140 22.90 -24.88 14.29
CA ARG A 140 21.81 -25.84 14.22
C ARG A 140 21.22 -25.99 12.83
N CYS A 141 21.63 -25.12 11.90
CA CYS A 141 21.22 -25.10 10.50
C CYS A 141 22.42 -25.06 9.56
N ALA A 142 22.23 -25.62 8.35
CA ALA A 142 23.17 -25.57 7.26
C ALA A 142 22.46 -25.20 5.96
N VAL A 143 23.05 -24.29 5.18
CA VAL A 143 22.48 -23.81 3.91
C VAL A 143 23.18 -24.52 2.76
N LEU A 144 22.40 -25.14 1.88
CA LEU A 144 22.91 -25.76 0.66
C LEU A 144 22.99 -24.70 -0.45
N ASP A 145 24.23 -24.40 -0.83
CA ASP A 145 24.66 -23.59 -1.98
C ASP A 145 23.71 -22.46 -2.36
N ALA A 146 23.65 -21.44 -1.50
CA ALA A 146 23.05 -20.17 -1.89
C ALA A 146 24.10 -19.37 -2.68
N THR A 147 23.83 -19.11 -3.97
CA THR A 147 24.66 -18.30 -4.91
C THR A 147 24.72 -16.82 -4.54
N LEU A 148 24.68 -16.53 -3.24
CA LEU A 148 24.62 -15.20 -2.68
C LEU A 148 26.01 -14.64 -2.51
N GLU A 149 26.15 -13.36 -2.84
CA GLU A 149 27.36 -12.62 -2.51
C GLU A 149 27.47 -12.41 -1.00
N PRO A 150 28.68 -12.46 -0.42
CA PRO A 150 28.90 -12.12 0.98
C PRO A 150 28.41 -10.71 1.32
N THR A 151 27.81 -10.56 2.49
CA THR A 151 27.21 -9.32 2.99
C THR A 151 27.72 -9.01 4.40
N ALA A 152 27.64 -7.73 4.81
CA ALA A 152 27.97 -7.30 6.16
C ALA A 152 26.80 -7.49 7.16
N ALA A 153 25.85 -8.38 6.86
CA ALA A 153 24.68 -8.60 7.69
C ALA A 153 25.07 -9.27 9.02
N PRO A 154 24.46 -8.91 10.18
CA PRO A 154 24.85 -9.48 11.48
C PRO A 154 24.76 -11.01 11.49
N LEU A 155 25.81 -11.67 11.94
CA LEU A 155 25.86 -13.14 11.99
C LEU A 155 24.87 -13.72 13.01
N TRP A 156 24.69 -13.03 14.14
CA TRP A 156 23.79 -13.44 15.22
C TRP A 156 23.18 -12.21 15.88
N SER A 157 21.92 -12.28 16.30
CA SER A 157 21.30 -11.26 17.14
C SER A 157 20.05 -11.76 17.83
N GLN A 158 19.85 -11.30 19.06
CA GLN A 158 18.58 -11.43 19.76
C GLN A 158 17.52 -10.50 19.16
N GLU A 159 16.28 -10.87 19.37
CA GLU A 159 15.16 -10.05 18.97
C GLU A 159 14.72 -9.16 20.12
N ALA A 160 14.47 -7.88 19.82
CA ALA A 160 13.77 -6.99 20.73
C ALA A 160 12.26 -7.23 20.68
N ASN A 161 11.49 -6.48 21.48
CA ASN A 161 10.03 -6.48 21.35
C ASN A 161 9.62 -6.19 19.90
N ASN A 162 8.95 -7.16 19.26
CA ASN A 162 8.63 -7.11 17.84
C ASN A 162 7.21 -7.64 17.60
N THR A 163 6.45 -6.92 16.78
CA THR A 163 5.08 -7.26 16.34
C THR A 163 4.96 -7.36 14.82
N ASP A 164 6.08 -7.28 14.10
CA ASP A 164 6.07 -7.23 12.64
C ASP A 164 5.83 -8.60 12.03
N VAL A 165 5.20 -8.62 10.85
CA VAL A 165 4.99 -9.84 10.07
C VAL A 165 6.34 -10.50 9.79
N PRO A 166 6.55 -11.77 10.19
CA PRO A 166 7.86 -12.37 10.05
C PRO A 166 8.21 -12.67 8.59
N ARG A 167 9.32 -12.10 8.11
CA ARG A 167 9.85 -12.31 6.75
C ARG A 167 11.28 -12.84 6.81
N PRO A 168 11.51 -14.17 6.94
CA PRO A 168 12.85 -14.73 7.01
C PRO A 168 13.58 -14.57 5.68
N ARG A 169 14.83 -14.12 5.74
CA ARG A 169 15.73 -13.99 4.59
C ARG A 169 17.10 -14.55 4.92
N VAL A 170 17.73 -15.22 3.97
CA VAL A 170 19.10 -15.70 4.12
C VAL A 170 20.08 -14.67 3.59
N PHE A 171 21.18 -14.50 4.30
CA PHE A 171 22.31 -13.67 3.95
C PHE A 171 23.58 -14.50 4.06
N ARG A 172 24.52 -14.29 3.14
CA ARG A 172 25.85 -14.88 3.23
C ARG A 172 26.75 -13.97 4.03
N ASN A 173 27.47 -14.54 4.99
CA ASN A 173 28.41 -13.81 5.84
C ASN A 173 29.85 -14.05 5.38
N SER A 174 30.17 -15.30 5.04
CA SER A 174 31.50 -15.70 4.56
C SER A 174 31.40 -16.83 3.52
N ALA A 175 32.54 -17.41 3.16
CA ALA A 175 32.58 -18.62 2.35
C ALA A 175 31.84 -19.81 3.00
N ARG A 176 31.83 -19.90 4.35
CA ARG A 176 31.34 -21.06 5.12
C ARG A 176 30.25 -20.74 6.15
N SER A 177 29.84 -19.48 6.27
CA SER A 177 28.80 -19.05 7.19
C SER A 177 27.73 -18.18 6.53
N PHE A 178 26.51 -18.34 7.04
CA PHE A 178 25.30 -17.64 6.65
C PHE A 178 24.57 -17.15 7.89
N SER A 179 23.63 -16.23 7.68
CA SER A 179 22.66 -15.84 8.68
C SER A 179 21.26 -15.79 8.09
N ILE A 180 20.28 -16.29 8.85
CA ILE A 180 18.86 -16.14 8.54
C ILE A 180 18.33 -15.01 9.43
N GLN A 181 17.84 -13.94 8.80
CA GLN A 181 17.36 -12.75 9.50
C GLN A 181 15.87 -12.53 9.28
N LEU A 182 15.19 -12.09 10.32
CA LEU A 182 13.80 -11.65 10.22
C LEU A 182 13.78 -10.18 9.75
N GLY A 183 13.40 -9.95 8.49
CA GLY A 183 13.32 -8.60 7.91
C GLY A 183 11.99 -7.89 8.20
N SER A 184 11.96 -6.56 7.99
CA SER A 184 10.74 -5.80 7.73
C SER A 184 10.79 -5.18 6.33
N ASP A 185 9.61 -4.81 5.81
CA ASP A 185 9.30 -4.31 4.47
C ASP A 185 10.47 -3.76 3.64
N GLY A 186 10.79 -4.47 2.54
CA GLY A 186 11.48 -3.96 1.36
C GLY A 186 12.93 -3.48 1.52
N SER A 187 13.43 -3.24 2.74
CA SER A 187 14.80 -2.78 2.95
C SER A 187 15.76 -3.96 2.87
N GLN A 188 16.50 -4.06 1.77
CA GLN A 188 17.69 -4.89 1.65
C GLN A 188 18.86 -4.35 2.49
N SER A 189 18.62 -3.78 3.68
CA SER A 189 19.71 -3.14 4.43
C SER A 189 20.55 -4.20 5.15
N ALA A 190 21.40 -4.88 4.39
CA ALA A 190 22.60 -5.55 4.86
C ALA A 190 23.66 -4.56 5.37
N SER A 191 23.25 -3.39 5.86
CA SER A 191 24.10 -2.28 6.24
C SER A 191 23.62 -1.68 7.56
N ALA A 192 23.70 -2.47 8.63
CA ALA A 192 24.18 -1.84 9.85
C ALA A 192 25.68 -1.69 9.64
N ALA A 193 26.22 -0.48 9.72
CA ALA A 193 27.66 -0.31 9.88
C ALA A 193 28.15 -1.29 10.96
N PRO A 194 29.39 -1.83 10.87
CA PRO A 194 29.83 -3.00 11.62
C PRO A 194 29.59 -2.96 13.14
N LEU A 195 29.31 -1.78 13.72
CA LEU A 195 29.08 -1.57 15.14
C LEU A 195 27.81 -0.74 15.50
N SER A 196 26.92 -0.39 14.56
CA SER A 196 25.72 0.41 14.89
C SER A 196 24.50 -0.45 15.20
N CYS A 197 23.90 -0.26 16.38
CA CYS A 197 22.65 -0.93 16.74
C CYS A 197 21.48 -0.31 15.95
N PRO A 198 20.67 -1.12 15.24
CA PRO A 198 19.47 -0.61 14.60
C PRO A 198 18.43 -0.20 15.65
N ALA A 199 17.50 0.67 15.27
CA ALA A 199 16.42 1.13 16.15
C ALA A 199 15.58 -0.05 16.70
N ARG A 200 15.44 -1.14 15.93
CA ARG A 200 14.84 -2.40 16.39
C ARG A 200 15.74 -3.55 15.99
N LEU A 201 16.22 -4.29 16.99
CA LEU A 201 17.02 -5.49 16.75
C LEU A 201 16.11 -6.67 16.39
N ARG A 202 16.48 -7.38 15.33
CA ARG A 202 15.75 -8.54 14.82
C ARG A 202 16.51 -9.81 15.13
N LEU A 203 15.81 -10.93 15.15
CA LEU A 203 16.46 -12.23 15.23
C LEU A 203 17.36 -12.44 14.00
N SER A 204 18.63 -12.76 14.26
CA SER A 204 19.56 -13.29 13.25
C SER A 204 20.10 -14.63 13.75
N VAL A 205 19.91 -15.66 12.93
CA VAL A 205 20.30 -17.04 13.24
C VAL A 205 21.50 -17.43 12.38
N PRO A 206 22.65 -17.78 12.98
CA PRO A 206 23.82 -18.24 12.23
C PRO A 206 23.60 -19.68 11.73
N CYS A 207 23.91 -19.90 10.46
CA CYS A 207 23.97 -21.20 9.81
C CYS A 207 25.35 -21.41 9.18
N THR A 208 25.71 -22.67 8.95
CA THR A 208 26.94 -23.03 8.22
C THR A 208 26.63 -23.44 6.78
N THR A 209 27.65 -23.69 5.96
CA THR A 209 27.49 -24.36 4.66
C THR A 209 27.10 -25.82 4.85
N PHE A 210 26.21 -26.31 4.00
CA PHE A 210 25.96 -27.74 3.91
C PHE A 210 27.21 -28.47 3.40
N GLU A 211 27.63 -29.51 4.12
CA GLU A 211 28.74 -30.37 3.74
C GLU A 211 28.26 -31.81 3.60
N ALA A 212 28.57 -32.44 2.45
CA ALA A 212 28.20 -33.84 2.20
C ALA A 212 28.93 -34.76 3.20
N GLY A 213 28.19 -35.61 3.89
CA GLY A 213 28.71 -36.53 4.92
C GLY A 213 28.52 -36.06 6.37
N ALA A 214 28.18 -34.79 6.59
CA ALA A 214 27.73 -34.32 7.90
C ALA A 214 26.27 -34.73 8.17
N LYS A 215 25.92 -35.00 9.44
CA LYS A 215 24.56 -35.41 9.87
C LYS A 215 23.57 -34.23 9.84
N TRP A 216 23.16 -33.85 8.63
CA TRP A 216 22.13 -32.86 8.37
C TRP A 216 20.85 -33.56 7.89
N CYS A 217 19.70 -33.10 8.38
CA CYS A 217 18.40 -33.66 8.05
C CYS A 217 17.46 -32.56 7.52
N VAL A 218 16.44 -32.99 6.77
CA VAL A 218 15.27 -32.15 6.49
C VAL A 218 14.57 -31.85 7.83
N PRO A 219 14.06 -30.63 8.04
CA PRO A 219 13.40 -30.26 9.29
C PRO A 219 12.18 -31.12 9.60
N LYS A 220 11.92 -31.32 10.90
CA LYS A 220 10.63 -31.83 11.34
C LYS A 220 9.53 -30.78 11.14
N PRO A 221 8.28 -31.20 10.86
CA PRO A 221 7.14 -30.29 10.83
C PRO A 221 6.94 -29.58 12.17
N SER A 222 6.59 -28.30 12.14
CA SER A 222 6.20 -27.52 13.32
C SER A 222 4.83 -27.88 13.88
N GLY A 223 4.01 -28.59 13.10
CA GLY A 223 2.63 -28.94 13.46
C GLY A 223 1.60 -27.83 13.17
N HIS A 224 2.02 -26.67 12.66
CA HIS A 224 1.11 -25.58 12.28
C HIS A 224 0.57 -25.69 10.85
N VAL A 225 1.33 -26.29 9.93
CA VAL A 225 1.01 -26.30 8.49
C VAL A 225 -0.22 -27.15 8.17
N ASP A 226 -0.23 -28.43 8.55
CA ASP A 226 -1.31 -29.36 8.16
C ASP A 226 -2.71 -28.88 8.61
N PRO A 227 -2.91 -28.40 9.85
CA PRO A 227 -4.22 -27.87 10.26
C PRO A 227 -4.66 -26.66 9.44
N LEU A 228 -3.73 -25.75 9.09
CA LEU A 228 -4.03 -24.55 8.29
C LEU A 228 -4.40 -24.90 6.86
N LEU A 229 -3.70 -25.87 6.24
CA LEU A 229 -4.03 -26.34 4.89
C LEU A 229 -5.40 -27.03 4.85
N ALA A 230 -5.68 -27.91 5.82
CA ALA A 230 -6.98 -28.57 5.93
C ALA A 230 -8.11 -27.56 6.13
N ASP A 231 -7.89 -26.51 6.92
CA ASP A 231 -8.85 -25.45 7.14
C ASP A 231 -9.11 -24.61 5.87
N LEU A 232 -8.06 -24.29 5.12
CA LEU A 232 -8.16 -23.60 3.82
C LEU A 232 -8.93 -24.44 2.80
N GLN A 233 -8.63 -25.74 2.70
CA GLN A 233 -9.33 -26.66 1.80
C GLN A 233 -10.84 -26.71 2.11
N ARG A 234 -11.22 -26.80 3.39
CA ARG A 234 -12.63 -26.77 3.82
C ARG A 234 -13.32 -25.48 3.42
N ARG A 235 -12.65 -24.32 3.58
CA ARG A 235 -13.20 -23.02 3.15
C ARG A 235 -13.45 -22.96 1.64
N ILE A 236 -12.50 -23.44 0.83
CA ILE A 236 -12.62 -23.47 -0.63
C ILE A 236 -13.78 -24.37 -1.07
N VAL A 237 -13.87 -25.58 -0.51
CA VAL A 237 -14.96 -26.52 -0.83
C VAL A 237 -16.32 -25.93 -0.42
N SER A 238 -16.42 -25.34 0.77
CA SER A 238 -17.67 -24.73 1.26
C SER A 238 -18.13 -23.57 0.38
N SER A 239 -17.21 -22.70 -0.06
CA SER A 239 -17.51 -21.60 -0.98
C SER A 239 -18.01 -22.06 -2.36
N SER A 240 -17.68 -23.29 -2.75
CA SER A 240 -18.07 -23.90 -4.01
C SER A 240 -19.43 -24.61 -3.94
N SER A 241 -20.01 -24.75 -2.75
CA SER A 241 -21.26 -25.49 -2.49
C SER A 241 -22.52 -24.61 -2.34
N ILE A 242 -22.43 -23.31 -2.61
CA ILE A 242 -23.63 -22.48 -2.79
C ILE A 242 -24.37 -23.01 -4.03
N PRO A 243 -25.67 -23.40 -3.93
CA PRO A 243 -26.44 -23.79 -5.09
C PRO A 243 -26.45 -22.61 -6.07
N GLN A 244 -25.80 -22.77 -7.21
CA GLN A 244 -26.18 -21.99 -8.38
C GLN A 244 -27.62 -22.37 -8.67
N ASP A 245 -28.55 -21.48 -8.31
CA ASP A 245 -29.88 -21.49 -8.90
C ASP A 245 -29.70 -21.57 -10.40
N ARG A 246 -30.09 -22.71 -10.97
CA ARG A 246 -30.17 -22.95 -12.41
C ARG A 246 -31.29 -22.08 -12.98
N GLY A 247 -31.06 -20.78 -13.06
CA GLY A 247 -31.69 -19.89 -14.03
C GLY A 247 -30.93 -19.97 -15.34
N GLY A 248 -30.86 -21.15 -15.94
CA GLY A 248 -30.14 -21.39 -17.18
C GLY A 248 -30.82 -20.70 -18.36
N LEU A 249 -30.25 -19.58 -18.82
CA LEU A 249 -30.47 -18.97 -20.14
C LEU A 249 -29.89 -19.82 -21.30
N GLY A 250 -29.77 -21.14 -21.10
CA GLY A 250 -29.05 -22.06 -21.97
C GLY A 250 -29.93 -22.84 -22.96
N SER A 251 -31.20 -22.49 -23.12
CA SER A 251 -32.12 -23.17 -24.04
C SER A 251 -33.01 -22.19 -24.80
N LEU A 252 -32.40 -21.30 -25.59
CA LEU A 252 -33.10 -20.62 -26.68
C LEU A 252 -32.52 -21.11 -28.01
N PRO A 253 -33.38 -21.37 -29.03
CA PRO A 253 -32.95 -21.94 -30.30
C PRO A 253 -31.94 -21.01 -30.99
N LEU A 254 -30.98 -21.59 -31.72
CA LEU A 254 -29.87 -20.93 -32.42
C LEU A 254 -30.25 -19.65 -33.21
N GLY A 255 -31.50 -19.53 -33.66
CA GLY A 255 -32.00 -18.33 -34.35
C GLY A 255 -31.99 -17.04 -33.52
N VAL A 256 -32.13 -17.12 -32.18
CA VAL A 256 -32.12 -15.93 -31.31
C VAL A 256 -30.72 -15.32 -31.22
N TRP A 257 -29.68 -16.16 -31.20
CA TRP A 257 -28.29 -15.71 -31.18
C TRP A 257 -27.86 -15.06 -32.49
N VAL A 258 -28.35 -15.57 -33.63
CA VAL A 258 -28.10 -14.96 -34.95
C VAL A 258 -28.78 -13.60 -35.06
N ALA A 259 -30.01 -13.45 -34.56
CA ALA A 259 -30.70 -12.17 -34.52
C ALA A 259 -30.01 -11.16 -33.57
N ALA A 260 -29.55 -11.60 -32.40
CA ALA A 260 -28.81 -10.76 -31.46
C ALA A 260 -27.44 -10.31 -32.01
N ALA A 261 -26.73 -11.20 -32.72
CA ALA A 261 -25.49 -10.86 -33.40
C ALA A 261 -25.69 -9.89 -34.57
N ALA A 262 -26.78 -10.04 -35.33
CA ALA A 262 -27.11 -9.09 -36.38
C ALA A 262 -27.44 -7.70 -35.81
N LEU A 263 -28.20 -7.64 -34.71
CA LEU A 263 -28.54 -6.38 -34.04
C LEU A 263 -27.33 -5.69 -33.42
N SER A 264 -26.38 -6.43 -32.86
CA SER A 264 -25.15 -5.86 -32.31
C SER A 264 -24.23 -5.31 -33.40
N VAL A 265 -24.14 -5.96 -34.57
CA VAL A 265 -23.39 -5.42 -35.72
C VAL A 265 -24.02 -4.13 -36.24
N VAL A 266 -25.36 -4.06 -36.33
CA VAL A 266 -26.08 -2.83 -36.73
C VAL A 266 -25.86 -1.71 -35.71
N ALA A 267 -25.92 -2.01 -34.41
CA ALA A 267 -25.67 -1.04 -33.35
C ALA A 267 -24.24 -0.50 -33.39
N ILE A 268 -23.24 -1.36 -33.65
CA ILE A 268 -21.84 -0.94 -33.82
C ILE A 268 -21.69 -0.06 -35.07
N ALA A 269 -22.32 -0.40 -36.20
CA ALA A 269 -22.28 0.42 -37.41
C ALA A 269 -22.94 1.81 -37.20
N LEU A 270 -24.06 1.88 -36.48
CA LEU A 270 -24.69 3.13 -36.10
C LEU A 270 -23.83 3.96 -35.13
N CYS A 271 -23.14 3.31 -34.20
CA CYS A 271 -22.23 3.98 -33.27
C CYS A 271 -20.97 4.51 -33.99
N LEU A 272 -20.43 3.77 -34.96
CA LEU A 272 -19.29 4.22 -35.76
C LEU A 272 -19.67 5.38 -36.68
N THR A 273 -20.83 5.32 -37.33
CA THR A 273 -21.32 6.41 -38.20
C THR A 273 -21.63 7.67 -37.40
N SER A 274 -22.24 7.56 -36.22
CA SER A 274 -22.46 8.71 -35.33
C SER A 274 -21.14 9.30 -34.83
N HIS A 275 -20.16 8.47 -34.48
CA HIS A 275 -18.83 8.94 -34.07
C HIS A 275 -18.11 9.66 -35.22
N VAL A 276 -18.16 9.14 -36.44
CA VAL A 276 -17.58 9.79 -37.63
C VAL A 276 -18.32 11.10 -37.95
N GLN A 277 -19.65 11.15 -37.83
CA GLN A 277 -20.41 12.38 -38.04
C GLN A 277 -20.09 13.45 -36.98
N VAL A 278 -19.96 13.06 -35.71
CA VAL A 278 -19.56 13.96 -34.62
C VAL A 278 -18.13 14.45 -34.82
N GLN A 279 -17.20 13.59 -35.25
CA GLN A 279 -15.82 13.98 -35.56
C GLN A 279 -15.77 14.95 -36.75
N ARG A 280 -16.53 14.68 -37.82
CA ARG A 280 -16.66 15.62 -38.95
C ARG A 280 -17.29 16.96 -38.55
N ARG A 281 -18.27 16.96 -37.64
CA ARG A 281 -18.84 18.20 -37.07
C ARG A 281 -17.81 18.97 -36.24
N LYS A 282 -17.03 18.29 -35.39
CA LYS A 282 -15.94 18.90 -34.62
C LYS A 282 -14.86 19.50 -35.52
N GLN A 283 -14.50 18.82 -36.61
CA GLN A 283 -13.54 19.33 -37.61
C GLN A 283 -14.07 20.58 -38.33
N ARG A 284 -15.36 20.62 -38.69
CA ARG A 284 -15.98 21.81 -39.30
C ARG A 284 -16.03 23.01 -38.34
N VAL A 285 -16.29 22.78 -37.06
CA VAL A 285 -16.30 23.84 -36.04
C VAL A 285 -14.88 24.35 -35.74
N ALA A 286 -13.88 23.46 -35.72
CA ALA A 286 -12.48 23.85 -35.55
C ALA A 286 -11.96 24.69 -36.73
N ALA A 287 -12.35 24.35 -37.97
CA ALA A 287 -12.02 25.16 -39.15
C ALA A 287 -12.68 26.56 -39.11
N ALA A 288 -13.94 26.65 -38.68
CA ALA A 288 -14.65 27.93 -38.53
C ALA A 288 -14.08 28.82 -37.41
N LEU A 289 -13.54 28.23 -36.33
CA LEU A 289 -12.86 28.96 -35.26
C LEU A 289 -11.44 29.41 -35.65
N TYR A 290 -10.76 28.67 -36.54
CA TYR A 290 -9.45 29.05 -37.07
C TYR A 290 -9.54 30.27 -38.02
N ASP A 291 -10.55 30.30 -38.90
CA ASP A 291 -10.80 31.45 -39.79
C ASP A 291 -11.17 32.72 -39.01
N ARG A 292 -11.96 32.61 -37.94
CA ARG A 292 -12.34 33.75 -37.10
C ARG A 292 -11.12 34.37 -36.39
N LYS A 293 -10.13 33.54 -36.03
CA LYS A 293 -8.90 33.98 -35.35
C LYS A 293 -7.90 34.67 -36.30
N LEU A 294 -7.87 34.26 -37.58
CA LEU A 294 -7.08 34.96 -38.61
C LEU A 294 -7.62 36.36 -38.93
N SER A 295 -8.94 36.57 -38.79
CA SER A 295 -9.57 37.90 -38.97
C SER A 295 -9.27 38.86 -37.81
N GLU A 296 -9.16 38.38 -36.57
CA GLU A 296 -8.82 39.18 -35.38
C GLU A 296 -7.34 39.61 -35.38
N ASP A 297 -6.41 38.69 -35.70
CA ASP A 297 -4.97 38.99 -35.76
C ASP A 297 -4.60 39.99 -36.88
N SER A 298 -5.39 40.06 -37.95
CA SER A 298 -5.21 41.08 -39.01
C SER A 298 -5.71 42.47 -38.60
N ALA A 299 -6.70 42.58 -37.72
CA ALA A 299 -7.21 43.86 -37.22
C ALA A 299 -6.25 44.48 -36.20
N ASP A 300 -5.63 43.67 -35.33
CA ASP A 300 -4.68 44.13 -34.32
C ASP A 300 -3.34 44.60 -34.93
N ARG A 301 -2.92 44.03 -36.07
CA ARG A 301 -1.71 44.47 -36.79
C ARG A 301 -1.84 45.81 -37.49
N LEU A 302 -3.05 46.24 -37.85
CA LEU A 302 -3.30 47.55 -38.49
C LEU A 302 -3.35 48.69 -37.47
N LEU A 303 -3.74 48.42 -36.22
CA LEU A 303 -3.70 49.41 -35.14
C LEU A 303 -2.27 49.64 -34.61
N ALA A 304 -1.45 48.59 -34.56
CA ALA A 304 -0.06 48.66 -34.10
C ALA A 304 0.89 49.45 -35.04
N GLN A 305 0.54 49.61 -36.33
CA GLN A 305 1.34 50.40 -37.29
C GLN A 305 1.14 51.92 -37.20
N SER A 306 0.17 52.40 -36.41
CA SER A 306 -0.13 53.84 -36.28
C SER A 306 0.43 54.49 -35.00
N ALA A 307 0.96 53.71 -34.05
CA ALA A 307 1.43 54.21 -32.76
C ALA A 307 2.96 54.37 -32.62
N ALA A 308 3.73 54.06 -33.68
CA ALA A 308 5.20 54.11 -33.66
C ALA A 308 5.81 55.38 -34.30
N ALA A 309 5.02 56.43 -34.48
CA ALA A 309 5.50 57.76 -34.79
C ALA A 309 5.24 58.64 -33.56
N LEU A 310 6.29 59.23 -32.98
CA LEU A 310 6.35 60.12 -31.81
C LEU A 310 6.85 59.45 -30.52
N ALA A 311 8.18 59.35 -30.37
CA ALA A 311 8.91 60.08 -29.33
C ALA A 311 10.40 59.71 -29.34
N PHE A 312 11.24 60.72 -29.16
CA PHE A 312 12.69 60.75 -29.32
C PHE A 312 13.46 60.14 -28.13
N ALA A 313 14.67 59.67 -28.42
CA ALA A 313 15.77 59.31 -27.50
C ALA A 313 16.43 60.58 -26.87
N PRO A 314 17.57 60.55 -26.11
CA PRO A 314 18.43 59.44 -25.62
C PRO A 314 18.89 59.60 -24.14
N VAL A 315 19.67 58.64 -23.56
CA VAL A 315 21.06 58.77 -23.02
C VAL A 315 21.17 57.70 -21.89
N LEU A 316 22.17 56.84 -21.66
CA LEU A 316 23.45 56.50 -22.28
C LEU A 316 23.86 55.07 -21.80
N ASN A 317 24.42 54.29 -22.72
CA ASN A 317 25.64 53.46 -22.60
C ASN A 317 25.66 52.25 -21.64
N VAL A 318 25.83 51.02 -22.17
CA VAL A 318 27.14 50.39 -22.48
C VAL A 318 26.90 49.03 -23.19
N GLN A 319 27.65 48.79 -24.27
CA GLN A 319 27.75 47.60 -25.13
C GLN A 319 29.00 46.75 -24.74
N PRO A 320 29.36 45.61 -25.39
CA PRO A 320 28.59 44.40 -25.74
C PRO A 320 29.44 43.09 -25.62
N MET A 321 28.93 41.99 -26.20
CA MET A 321 29.63 40.76 -26.66
C MET A 321 30.01 39.69 -25.60
N GLN A 322 29.95 38.38 -25.84
CA GLN A 322 29.73 37.52 -27.03
C GLN A 322 29.38 36.09 -26.54
N GLN A 323 28.57 35.33 -27.28
CA GLN A 323 28.53 33.85 -27.18
C GLN A 323 29.81 33.26 -27.78
N PRO A 324 30.29 32.08 -27.33
CA PRO A 324 30.03 30.87 -28.14
C PRO A 324 30.01 29.49 -27.43
N GLN A 325 29.30 28.56 -28.09
CA GLN A 325 29.55 27.13 -28.32
C GLN A 325 29.48 26.03 -27.22
N LEU A 326 28.66 25.02 -27.54
CA LEU A 326 28.69 23.61 -27.08
C LEU A 326 29.91 22.87 -27.66
N GLN A 327 30.67 22.02 -26.94
CA GLN A 327 30.48 20.58 -26.58
C GLN A 327 31.84 20.06 -25.99
N PRO A 328 32.06 18.80 -25.53
CA PRO A 328 31.33 17.87 -24.63
C PRO A 328 32.26 17.28 -23.51
N LEU A 329 31.77 16.26 -22.77
CA LEU A 329 32.44 15.29 -21.84
C LEU A 329 32.47 15.59 -20.33
N GLY A 330 32.09 14.58 -19.55
CA GLY A 330 32.59 14.38 -18.18
C GLY A 330 31.52 14.06 -17.13
N ASP A 331 31.58 12.85 -16.60
CA ASP A 331 30.86 12.35 -15.43
C ASP A 331 30.83 13.33 -14.23
N SER A 332 29.75 13.22 -13.45
CA SER A 332 29.73 13.16 -11.97
C SER A 332 28.63 14.00 -11.33
N SER A 333 27.87 13.32 -10.47
CA SER A 333 27.34 13.84 -9.19
C SER A 333 26.16 14.81 -9.17
N SER A 334 25.31 14.57 -8.16
CA SER A 334 24.37 15.48 -7.51
C SER A 334 22.98 15.67 -8.11
N ARG A 335 22.05 14.77 -7.72
CA ARG A 335 20.66 15.20 -7.44
C ARG A 335 20.46 15.39 -5.93
N ARG A 336 20.58 16.67 -5.58
CA ARG A 336 20.13 17.37 -4.37
C ARG A 336 18.93 16.69 -3.69
N GLY A 337 19.18 16.11 -2.51
CA GLY A 337 18.17 15.89 -1.49
C GLY A 337 17.87 17.22 -0.79
N TYR A 338 16.60 17.58 -0.68
CA TYR A 338 16.17 18.68 0.16
C TYR A 338 16.26 18.26 1.63
N LEU A 339 17.36 18.64 2.28
CA LEU A 339 17.44 18.75 3.73
C LEU A 339 16.46 19.85 4.18
N ASN A 340 15.59 19.53 5.14
CA ASN A 340 14.90 20.55 5.90
C ASN A 340 15.46 20.55 7.33
N HIS A 341 16.33 21.51 7.59
CA HIS A 341 16.65 21.96 8.94
C HIS A 341 15.48 22.80 9.44
N ASN A 342 14.83 22.36 10.51
CA ASN A 342 14.53 23.18 11.69
C ASN A 342 13.75 22.33 12.69
N GLY A 343 14.24 22.29 13.93
CA GLY A 343 13.66 21.55 15.03
C GLY A 343 12.27 22.08 15.38
N LEU A 344 11.24 21.33 15.02
CA LEU A 344 9.93 21.33 15.65
C LEU A 344 9.39 19.89 15.54
N ALA A 345 8.82 19.39 16.65
CA ALA A 345 8.45 18.01 16.90
C ALA A 345 7.98 17.21 15.66
N LYS A 346 8.65 16.08 15.39
CA LYS A 346 8.30 15.09 14.36
C LYS A 346 6.85 14.65 14.53
N SER A 347 5.96 15.11 13.64
CA SER A 347 4.60 14.58 13.53
C SER A 347 4.66 13.14 13.01
N ALA A 348 3.87 12.25 13.60
CA ALA A 348 3.69 10.86 13.14
C ALA A 348 3.46 10.78 11.62
N SER A 349 4.05 9.77 10.98
CA SER A 349 3.88 9.56 9.53
C SER A 349 2.44 9.10 9.27
N TYR A 350 1.83 9.54 8.17
CA TYR A 350 0.45 9.17 7.80
C TYR A 350 0.26 7.65 7.67
N SER A 351 1.32 6.91 7.33
CA SER A 351 1.34 5.44 7.33
C SER A 351 1.14 4.83 8.73
N ASP A 352 1.65 5.49 9.78
CA ASP A 352 1.55 5.03 11.17
C ASP A 352 0.11 5.17 11.71
N LEU A 353 -0.61 6.20 11.23
CA LEU A 353 -2.02 6.44 11.56
C LEU A 353 -2.99 5.52 10.82
N ILE A 354 -2.59 4.99 9.66
CA ILE A 354 -3.41 4.03 8.91
C ILE A 354 -3.21 2.62 9.44
N GLY A 355 -1.96 2.23 9.72
CA GLY A 355 -1.64 0.90 10.27
C GLY A 355 -2.22 0.64 11.67
N SER A 356 -2.67 1.69 12.37
CA SER A 356 -3.29 1.61 13.70
C SER A 356 -4.82 1.47 13.66
N SER A 357 -5.46 1.58 12.49
CA SER A 357 -6.91 1.43 12.32
C SER A 357 -7.23 0.19 11.49
N GLU A 358 -7.86 -0.79 12.12
CA GLU A 358 -8.33 -2.02 11.47
C GLU A 358 -9.27 -1.72 10.29
N VAL A 359 -10.16 -0.73 10.45
CA VAL A 359 -11.08 -0.28 9.39
C VAL A 359 -10.32 0.31 8.21
N MET A 360 -9.30 1.13 8.48
CA MET A 360 -8.54 1.80 7.43
C MET A 360 -7.60 0.81 6.71
N MET A 361 -7.10 -0.19 7.41
CA MET A 361 -6.36 -1.31 6.84
C MET A 361 -7.25 -2.20 5.97
N ALA A 362 -8.45 -2.55 6.43
CA ALA A 362 -9.44 -3.28 5.64
C ALA A 362 -9.80 -2.51 4.35
N PHE A 363 -10.01 -1.19 4.44
CA PHE A 363 -10.24 -0.34 3.28
C PHE A 363 -9.05 -0.30 2.30
N GLN A 364 -7.80 -0.27 2.79
CA GLN A 364 -6.62 -0.30 1.92
C GLN A 364 -6.42 -1.64 1.21
N CYS A 365 -6.86 -2.74 1.83
CA CYS A 365 -6.78 -4.09 1.29
C CYS A 365 -8.02 -4.49 0.49
N ASP A 366 -9.02 -3.60 0.36
CA ASP A 366 -10.22 -3.86 -0.41
C ASP A 366 -9.89 -4.07 -1.91
N PRO A 367 -10.36 -5.17 -2.54
CA PRO A 367 -10.03 -5.50 -3.92
C PRO A 367 -10.46 -4.44 -4.95
N LEU A 368 -11.58 -3.75 -4.71
CA LEU A 368 -12.06 -2.69 -5.60
C LEU A 368 -11.20 -1.44 -5.45
N VAL A 369 -10.78 -1.12 -4.22
CA VAL A 369 -9.86 -0.01 -3.95
C VAL A 369 -8.48 -0.29 -4.54
N LEU A 370 -7.96 -1.52 -4.39
CA LEU A 370 -6.68 -1.94 -4.97
C LEU A 370 -6.68 -1.88 -6.51
N ALA A 371 -7.75 -2.35 -7.15
CA ALA A 371 -7.89 -2.31 -8.61
C ALA A 371 -7.98 -0.88 -9.18
N LYS A 372 -8.28 0.12 -8.34
CA LYS A 372 -8.34 1.55 -8.71
C LYS A 372 -7.13 2.34 -8.20
N ARG A 373 -6.18 1.70 -7.53
CA ARG A 373 -5.02 2.36 -6.95
C ARG A 373 -4.10 2.86 -8.05
N VAL A 374 -3.70 4.13 -7.96
CA VAL A 374 -2.75 4.74 -8.87
C VAL A 374 -1.36 4.69 -8.24
N PRO A 375 -0.39 3.95 -8.82
CA PRO A 375 0.98 3.94 -8.35
C PRO A 375 1.60 5.34 -8.47
N MET A 376 2.30 5.78 -7.43
CA MET A 376 2.96 7.10 -7.46
C MET A 376 4.00 7.21 -8.59
N VAL A 377 4.61 6.09 -8.97
CA VAL A 377 5.58 6.01 -10.08
C VAL A 377 4.97 6.31 -11.45
N ASP A 378 3.64 6.17 -11.57
CA ASP A 378 2.91 6.41 -12.81
C ASP A 378 2.48 7.87 -12.95
N LEU A 379 2.73 8.71 -11.94
CA LEU A 379 2.39 10.13 -11.94
C LEU A 379 3.59 11.00 -12.31
N ALA A 380 3.43 11.85 -13.31
CA ALA A 380 4.40 12.87 -13.68
C ALA A 380 3.83 14.28 -13.45
N PHE A 381 4.37 14.96 -12.43
CA PHE A 381 4.06 16.37 -12.15
C PHE A 381 4.78 17.26 -13.16
N GLN A 382 4.09 18.24 -13.75
CA GLN A 382 4.68 19.12 -14.77
C GLN A 382 4.63 20.58 -14.35
N GLU A 383 3.45 21.19 -14.36
CA GLU A 383 3.29 22.64 -14.18
C GLU A 383 2.37 22.92 -13.00
N LEU A 384 2.72 23.87 -12.13
CA LEU A 384 1.83 24.34 -11.07
C LEU A 384 0.75 25.22 -11.71
N ILE A 385 -0.51 24.80 -11.59
CA ILE A 385 -1.66 25.50 -12.18
C ILE A 385 -2.55 26.20 -11.13
N GLY A 386 -2.32 25.97 -9.84
CA GLY A 386 -3.02 26.69 -8.78
C GLY A 386 -2.56 26.30 -7.37
N GLN A 387 -2.91 27.14 -6.39
CA GLN A 387 -2.63 26.90 -4.98
C GLN A 387 -3.87 27.24 -4.15
N GLY A 388 -4.18 26.42 -3.15
CA GLY A 388 -5.32 26.60 -2.26
C GLY A 388 -5.00 26.22 -0.82
N ALA A 389 -5.99 26.35 0.07
CA ALA A 389 -5.82 26.12 1.51
C ALA A 389 -5.35 24.71 1.90
N SER A 390 -5.54 23.72 1.01
CA SER A 390 -5.15 22.33 1.22
C SER A 390 -3.86 21.93 0.51
N GLY A 391 -3.25 22.83 -0.26
CA GLY A 391 -2.00 22.57 -0.98
C GLY A 391 -2.00 23.06 -2.42
N GLU A 392 -1.18 22.42 -3.25
CA GLU A 392 -0.82 22.84 -4.59
C GLU A 392 -1.51 21.96 -5.64
N ILE A 393 -1.85 22.53 -6.79
CA ILE A 393 -2.50 21.84 -7.90
C ILE A 393 -1.57 21.94 -9.10
N TYR A 394 -1.19 20.78 -9.65
CA TYR A 394 -0.33 20.68 -10.82
C TYR A 394 -1.09 20.14 -12.01
N ALA A 395 -0.82 20.63 -13.21
CA ALA A 395 -1.04 19.86 -14.42
C ALA A 395 0.05 18.79 -14.52
N GLY A 396 -0.35 17.57 -14.87
CA GLY A 396 0.55 16.43 -14.97
C GLY A 396 0.08 15.38 -15.97
N ARG A 397 0.77 14.25 -15.99
CA ARG A 397 0.42 13.08 -16.80
C ARG A 397 0.33 11.84 -15.91
N LEU A 398 -0.57 10.93 -16.29
CA LEU A 398 -0.70 9.60 -15.74
C LEU A 398 -0.25 8.60 -16.79
N HIS A 399 0.67 7.70 -16.43
CA HIS A 399 1.16 6.66 -17.34
C HIS A 399 -0.01 5.81 -17.86
N GLY A 400 -0.06 5.59 -19.18
CA GLY A 400 -1.17 4.90 -19.84
C GLY A 400 -2.39 5.77 -20.20
N CYS A 401 -2.42 7.05 -19.83
CA CYS A 401 -3.47 7.99 -20.24
C CYS A 401 -2.95 9.01 -21.26
N SER A 402 -3.69 9.22 -22.35
CA SER A 402 -3.31 10.15 -23.43
C SER A 402 -3.57 11.62 -23.10
N GLY A 403 -4.20 11.92 -21.96
CA GLY A 403 -4.64 13.27 -21.57
C GLY A 403 -3.85 13.86 -20.40
N ARG A 404 -3.90 15.19 -20.26
CA ARG A 404 -3.40 15.91 -19.07
C ARG A 404 -4.36 15.67 -17.89
N VAL A 405 -3.78 15.46 -16.71
CA VAL A 405 -4.51 15.30 -15.45
C VAL A 405 -4.15 16.42 -14.48
N ALA A 406 -5.07 16.78 -13.57
CA ALA A 406 -4.78 17.68 -12.47
C ALA A 406 -4.38 16.87 -11.22
N LEU A 407 -3.23 17.17 -10.65
CA LEU A 407 -2.66 16.51 -9.47
C LEU A 407 -2.71 17.49 -8.29
N LYS A 408 -3.57 17.21 -7.31
CA LYS A 408 -3.64 18.02 -6.08
C LYS A 408 -2.68 17.45 -5.04
N GLN A 409 -1.55 18.12 -4.86
CA GLN A 409 -0.57 17.78 -3.84
C GLN A 409 -0.95 18.43 -2.51
N VAL A 410 -1.31 17.61 -1.53
CA VAL A 410 -1.60 18.07 -0.17
C VAL A 410 -0.29 18.25 0.59
N LEU A 411 0.01 19.48 1.03
CA LEU A 411 1.24 19.78 1.77
C LEU A 411 1.15 19.24 3.21
N ARG A 412 2.16 18.48 3.67
CA ARG A 412 2.16 17.80 5.00
C ARG A 412 1.82 18.72 6.17
N VAL A 413 2.35 19.95 6.17
CA VAL A 413 2.12 20.94 7.24
C VAL A 413 0.66 21.39 7.27
N GLN A 414 -0.01 21.46 6.12
CA GLN A 414 -1.42 21.85 6.03
C GLN A 414 -2.37 20.69 6.33
N ALA A 415 -2.02 19.46 5.93
CA ALA A 415 -2.82 18.27 6.23
C ALA A 415 -2.97 18.01 7.74
N ILE A 416 -1.87 18.12 8.49
CA ILE A 416 -1.87 17.93 9.95
C ILE A 416 -2.62 19.07 10.63
N ARG A 417 -2.45 20.31 10.15
CA ARG A 417 -3.17 21.47 10.68
C ARG A 417 -4.68 21.31 10.47
N ILE A 418 -5.12 20.96 9.26
CA ILE A 418 -6.53 20.76 8.96
C ILE A 418 -7.09 19.56 9.75
N ALA A 419 -6.38 18.44 9.81
CA ALA A 419 -6.82 17.29 10.59
C ALA A 419 -6.97 17.62 12.08
N ARG A 420 -6.02 18.37 12.66
CA ARG A 420 -6.10 18.86 14.04
C ARG A 420 -7.30 19.78 14.24
N MET A 421 -7.53 20.70 13.30
CA MET A 421 -8.68 21.61 13.35
C MET A 421 -10.01 20.85 13.20
N VAL A 422 -10.08 19.77 12.42
CA VAL A 422 -11.27 18.91 12.33
C VAL A 422 -11.48 18.11 13.62
N VAL A 423 -10.42 17.55 14.20
CA VAL A 423 -10.48 16.80 15.48
C VAL A 423 -10.83 17.71 16.66
N ASN A 424 -10.44 18.98 16.61
CA ASN A 424 -10.78 19.99 17.60
C ASN A 424 -12.13 20.68 17.35
N ASP A 425 -12.89 20.27 16.32
CA ASP A 425 -14.16 20.87 15.91
C ASP A 425 -14.05 22.33 15.39
N GLU A 426 -12.84 22.81 15.09
CA GLU A 426 -12.54 24.17 14.62
C GLU A 426 -12.92 24.39 13.13
N ILE A 427 -12.95 23.33 12.32
CA ILE A 427 -13.39 23.39 10.92
C ILE A 427 -14.34 22.24 10.58
N LYS A 428 -15.47 22.56 9.94
CA LYS A 428 -16.39 21.62 9.29
C LYS A 428 -16.64 22.07 7.84
N PRO A 429 -16.88 21.14 6.89
CA PRO A 429 -17.29 21.53 5.56
C PRO A 429 -18.63 22.26 5.62
N ALA A 430 -18.66 23.49 5.11
CA ALA A 430 -19.90 24.27 4.99
C ALA A 430 -20.69 23.80 3.77
N LEU A 431 -21.95 23.44 3.98
CA LEU A 431 -22.88 23.14 2.89
C LEU A 431 -23.52 24.43 2.40
N THR A 432 -23.64 24.56 1.08
CA THR A 432 -24.27 25.73 0.49
C THR A 432 -25.77 25.78 0.86
N PRO A 433 -26.38 26.98 0.89
CA PRO A 433 -27.81 27.11 1.16
C PRO A 433 -28.70 26.43 0.10
N ALA A 434 -28.16 26.15 -1.09
CA ALA A 434 -28.81 25.36 -2.13
C ALA A 434 -28.91 23.85 -1.82
N CYS A 435 -28.15 23.36 -0.84
CA CYS A 435 -28.21 21.96 -0.42
C CYS A 435 -29.56 21.68 0.30
N PRO A 436 -30.36 20.69 -0.12
CA PRO A 436 -31.64 20.38 0.50
C PRO A 436 -31.55 20.16 2.01
N ALA A 437 -32.58 20.55 2.76
CA ALA A 437 -32.57 20.53 4.23
C ALA A 437 -32.26 19.13 4.80
N PHE A 438 -32.86 18.08 4.22
CA PHE A 438 -32.61 16.71 4.64
C PHE A 438 -31.15 16.27 4.41
N VAL A 439 -30.52 16.69 3.32
CA VAL A 439 -29.10 16.40 3.04
C VAL A 439 -28.20 17.12 4.03
N ARG A 440 -28.52 18.38 4.37
CA ARG A 440 -27.77 19.13 5.38
C ARG A 440 -27.86 18.48 6.76
N MET A 441 -29.03 17.98 7.13
CA MET A 441 -29.24 17.27 8.39
C MET A 441 -28.40 15.99 8.45
N ILE A 442 -28.50 15.13 7.43
CA ILE A 442 -27.74 13.87 7.36
C ILE A 442 -26.24 14.13 7.36
N ALA A 443 -25.77 15.10 6.57
CA ALA A 443 -24.37 15.45 6.52
C ALA A 443 -23.84 15.95 7.88
N ARG A 444 -24.62 16.75 8.61
CA ARG A 444 -24.28 17.15 9.99
C ARG A 444 -24.22 15.97 10.94
N ALA A 445 -25.16 15.02 10.83
CA ALA A 445 -25.17 13.81 11.65
C ALA A 445 -23.95 12.90 11.38
N CYS A 446 -23.60 12.70 10.10
CA CYS A 446 -22.42 11.92 9.71
C CYS A 446 -21.10 12.58 10.13
N LEU A 447 -21.06 13.92 10.20
CA LEU A 447 -19.90 14.71 10.58
C LEU A 447 -19.89 15.07 12.08
N HIS A 448 -20.66 14.36 12.90
CA HIS A 448 -20.68 14.59 14.34
C HIS A 448 -19.28 14.30 14.95
N HIS A 449 -18.82 15.17 15.85
CA HIS A 449 -17.50 15.08 16.48
C HIS A 449 -17.33 13.74 17.21
N ASP A 450 -18.28 13.45 18.12
CA ASP A 450 -18.41 12.18 18.82
C ASP A 450 -18.77 11.04 17.82
N PRO A 451 -17.93 9.99 17.69
CA PRO A 451 -18.17 8.89 16.76
C PRO A 451 -19.38 8.03 17.13
N ASP A 452 -19.71 7.90 18.42
CA ASP A 452 -20.82 7.03 18.89
C ASP A 452 -22.18 7.62 18.56
N LYS A 453 -22.21 8.92 18.25
CA LYS A 453 -23.41 9.65 17.86
C LYS A 453 -23.64 9.63 16.35
N ARG A 454 -22.66 9.20 15.54
CA ARG A 454 -22.80 9.16 14.07
C ARG A 454 -23.75 8.01 13.68
N PRO A 455 -24.64 8.22 12.70
CA PRO A 455 -25.47 7.13 12.20
C PRO A 455 -24.61 6.08 11.50
N SER A 456 -24.96 4.81 11.68
CA SER A 456 -24.38 3.70 10.94
C SER A 456 -24.79 3.75 9.47
N ALA A 457 -23.98 3.14 8.61
CA ALA A 457 -24.30 3.01 7.18
C ALA A 457 -25.65 2.30 6.95
N ARG A 458 -26.00 1.33 7.82
CA ARG A 458 -27.27 0.62 7.77
C ARG A 458 -28.47 1.53 8.07
N GLU A 459 -28.36 2.41 9.06
CA GLU A 459 -29.41 3.38 9.40
C GLU A 459 -29.62 4.40 8.29
N LEU A 460 -28.53 4.86 7.66
CA LEU A 460 -28.61 5.73 6.49
C LEU A 460 -29.32 5.05 5.31
N LEU A 461 -29.01 3.78 5.04
CA LEU A 461 -29.67 3.01 3.98
C LEU A 461 -31.16 2.81 4.25
N LEU A 462 -31.55 2.54 5.50
CA LEU A 462 -32.96 2.43 5.89
C LEU A 462 -33.69 3.76 5.73
N TYR A 463 -33.06 4.87 6.14
CA TYR A 463 -33.61 6.21 5.95
C TYR A 463 -33.79 6.58 4.48
N PHE A 464 -32.80 6.28 3.62
CA PHE A 464 -32.90 6.54 2.18
C PHE A 464 -33.91 5.62 1.46
N ALA A 465 -34.14 4.42 2.00
CA ALA A 465 -35.12 3.47 1.45
C ALA A 465 -36.56 3.80 1.84
N ASP A 466 -36.79 4.25 3.08
CA ASP A 466 -38.10 4.66 3.57
C ASP A 466 -37.95 5.65 4.75
N PRO A 467 -38.08 6.96 4.49
CA PRO A 467 -37.94 8.00 5.53
C PRO A 467 -38.94 7.86 6.69
N SER A 468 -40.03 7.11 6.50
CA SER A 468 -41.10 6.95 7.49
C SER A 468 -40.89 5.80 8.50
N ARG A 469 -39.86 4.96 8.31
CA ARG A 469 -39.74 3.65 8.99
C ARG A 469 -38.82 3.54 10.19
N CYS A 470 -38.14 4.59 10.61
CA CYS A 470 -37.09 4.43 11.61
C CYS A 470 -37.53 4.82 13.02
N SER A 471 -36.99 4.08 13.99
CA SER A 471 -37.13 4.31 15.44
C SER A 471 -36.08 5.27 16.01
N PHE A 472 -35.24 5.85 15.15
CA PHE A 472 -34.16 6.77 15.54
C PHE A 472 -34.72 8.18 15.47
N ASP A 473 -34.80 8.90 16.59
CA ASP A 473 -35.45 10.21 16.63
C ASP A 473 -34.53 11.31 16.07
N TRP A 474 -34.53 11.48 14.74
CA TRP A 474 -33.75 12.53 14.08
C TRP A 474 -34.25 13.94 14.40
N ALA A 475 -35.47 14.08 14.93
CA ALA A 475 -35.99 15.38 15.36
C ALA A 475 -35.23 15.93 16.57
N ALA A 476 -34.55 15.07 17.34
CA ALA A 476 -33.71 15.46 18.47
C ALA A 476 -32.38 16.14 18.07
N TRP A 477 -32.01 16.15 16.78
CA TRP A 477 -30.68 16.55 16.30
C TRP A 477 -30.63 17.91 15.58
N GLY A 478 -31.75 18.63 15.53
CA GLY A 478 -31.79 20.03 15.10
C GLY A 478 -33.19 20.48 14.68
N ASP A 479 -33.60 21.63 15.21
CA ASP A 479 -34.83 22.39 14.94
C ASP A 479 -35.84 21.70 14.02
N ALA A 480 -36.87 21.13 14.64
CA ALA A 480 -38.06 20.54 14.02
C ALA A 480 -38.86 21.56 13.19
N SER A 481 -38.30 21.98 12.06
CA SER A 481 -38.92 22.87 11.08
C SER A 481 -38.73 22.39 9.63
N GLY A 482 -38.04 21.28 9.42
CA GLY A 482 -37.72 20.76 8.07
C GLY A 482 -38.52 19.54 7.61
N CYS A 483 -39.32 18.91 8.49
CA CYS A 483 -40.17 17.77 8.14
C CYS A 483 -41.65 18.17 8.18
N SER A 484 -42.02 19.27 7.51
CA SER A 484 -43.39 19.44 7.05
C SER A 484 -43.45 18.91 5.63
N HIS A 485 -44.31 17.91 5.40
CA HIS A 485 -44.70 17.44 4.09
C HIS A 485 -44.85 18.61 3.10
N GLU A 486 -44.17 18.54 1.97
CA GLU A 486 -44.57 19.27 0.77
C GLU A 486 -45.97 18.76 0.40
N GLU A 487 -46.99 19.47 0.89
CA GLU A 487 -48.38 19.26 0.47
C GLU A 487 -48.52 19.69 -1.00
N ASP A 488 -49.20 18.82 -1.72
CA ASP A 488 -49.49 18.87 -3.14
C ASP A 488 -49.97 20.26 -3.60
N ILE A 489 -49.27 20.79 -4.61
CA ILE A 489 -49.82 21.81 -5.49
C ILE A 489 -50.74 21.09 -6.49
N ASP A 490 -52.03 20.98 -6.17
CA ASP A 490 -53.13 21.30 -7.09
C ASP A 490 -54.51 20.95 -6.52
N ALA A 491 -55.39 21.96 -6.45
CA ALA A 491 -56.80 21.94 -6.89
C ALA A 491 -57.63 22.94 -6.07
N GLY A 492 -58.11 23.98 -6.75
CA GLY A 492 -58.89 25.04 -6.13
C GLY A 492 -60.31 24.66 -5.72
N LYS A 493 -60.88 25.45 -4.80
CA LYS A 493 -62.15 26.20 -4.95
C LYS A 493 -62.59 26.76 -3.59
N SER A 494 -62.99 28.04 -3.61
CA SER A 494 -64.13 28.61 -2.88
C SER A 494 -64.19 28.39 -1.35
N SER A 495 -64.02 29.45 -0.55
CA SER A 495 -65.14 30.35 -0.16
C SER A 495 -64.74 31.30 0.99
N ALA A 496 -65.07 32.56 0.79
CA ALA A 496 -65.63 33.53 1.73
C ALA A 496 -65.16 33.66 3.21
N LYS A 497 -64.92 34.94 3.54
CA LYS A 497 -65.33 35.69 4.76
C LYS A 497 -64.43 35.65 6.01
N SER A 498 -63.84 36.80 6.33
CA SER A 498 -64.34 37.75 7.36
C SER A 498 -63.24 38.36 8.24
N GLY A 499 -63.17 39.71 8.25
CA GLY A 499 -62.64 40.56 9.33
C GLY A 499 -61.12 40.64 9.39
N ARG A 500 -60.47 41.80 9.40
CA ARG A 500 -60.89 43.16 9.75
C ARG A 500 -59.92 44.15 9.10
#